data_AF-A0A7W1ICT5-F1
#
_entry.id   AF-A0A7W1ICT5-F1
#
_cell.length_a   1.000
_cell.length_b   1.000
_cell.length_c   1.000
_cell.angle_alpha   90.00
_cell.angle_beta   90.00
_cell.angle_gamma   90.00
#
_symmetry.space_group_name_H-M   'P 1'
#
loop_
_entity.id
_entity.type
_entity.pdbx_description
1 polymer ?
#
loop_
_entity_poly.entity_id
_entity_poly.type
_entity_poly.pdbx_seq_one_letter_code
_entity_poly.pdbx_strand_id
1 'polypeptide(L)'
;MTHGTPSGGALGVSKPRRPQASPLVRLVQDHFHRLQTVYDERFAPTHGAWRPVVREVADKFLACGVLDHGFARIRCDTCPHEYLLAFSCKGRYFCPSCHAKRLALWEHWLDATLLAPVPHRQVVLTIPKRRRAYCLDRRR
;
A
#
# COMPACT_ATOMS: atom_id res chain seq x y z
N MET A 1 7.98 -14.17 43.77
CA MET A 1 7.85 -13.00 42.87
C MET A 1 8.98 -13.09 41.86
N THR A 2 8.73 -13.71 40.71
CA THR A 2 9.72 -13.87 39.63
C THR A 2 9.61 -12.67 38.70
N HIS A 3 10.64 -11.82 38.71
CA HIS A 3 10.76 -10.71 37.76
C HIS A 3 10.97 -11.29 36.36
N GLY A 4 9.97 -11.14 35.50
CA GLY A 4 10.08 -11.44 34.08
C GLY A 4 10.95 -10.39 33.40
N THR A 5 12.10 -10.81 32.88
CA THR A 5 12.94 -10.03 31.97
C THR A 5 12.14 -9.68 30.71
N PRO A 6 11.98 -8.41 30.33
CA PRO A 6 11.41 -8.09 29.04
C PRO A 6 12.44 -8.47 27.97
N SER A 7 12.13 -9.51 27.19
CA SER A 7 12.87 -9.85 25.99
C SER A 7 12.71 -8.68 25.01
N GLY A 8 13.73 -7.84 24.95
CA GLY A 8 13.90 -6.81 23.92
C GLY A 8 14.06 -7.46 22.56
N GLY A 9 12.93 -7.86 21.96
CA GLY A 9 12.88 -8.21 20.56
C GLY A 9 13.27 -6.98 19.76
N ALA A 10 14.43 -7.03 19.11
CA ALA A 10 14.85 -6.02 18.17
C ALA A 10 13.75 -5.86 17.10
N LEU A 11 12.90 -4.84 17.25
CA LEU A 11 11.98 -4.42 16.22
C LEU A 11 12.83 -4.12 15.00
N GLY A 12 12.77 -5.02 14.01
CA GLY A 12 13.63 -4.95 12.84
C GLY A 12 13.60 -3.55 12.25
N VAL A 13 14.75 -2.90 12.23
CA VAL A 13 14.89 -1.53 11.71
C VAL A 13 14.39 -1.55 10.27
N SER A 14 13.28 -0.84 10.01
CA SER A 14 12.71 -0.75 8.68
C SER A 14 13.73 -0.11 7.74
N LYS A 15 14.34 -0.91 6.86
CA LYS A 15 15.33 -0.40 5.90
C LYS A 15 14.63 0.55 4.92
N PRO A 16 15.24 1.73 4.62
CA PRO A 16 14.74 2.62 3.59
C PRO A 16 14.58 1.86 2.27
N ARG A 17 13.38 1.94 1.70
CA ARG A 17 13.09 1.29 0.41
C ARG A 17 13.74 2.10 -0.72
N ARG A 18 14.05 1.42 -1.82
CA ARG A 18 14.52 2.03 -3.08
C ARG A 18 13.42 1.90 -4.14
N PRO A 19 12.48 2.84 -4.25
CA PRO A 19 11.35 2.74 -5.18
C PRO A 19 11.79 2.56 -6.64
N GLN A 20 12.85 3.26 -7.06
CA GLN A 20 13.37 3.21 -8.43
C GLN A 20 13.91 1.84 -8.85
N ALA A 21 14.25 0.97 -7.89
CA ALA A 21 14.65 -0.41 -8.18
C ALA A 21 13.45 -1.37 -8.35
N SER A 22 12.22 -0.90 -8.12
CA SER A 22 11.02 -1.74 -8.20
C SER A 22 10.60 -1.97 -9.66
N PRO A 23 10.38 -3.23 -10.10
CA PRO A 23 9.89 -3.53 -11.45
C PRO A 23 8.56 -2.83 -11.77
N LEU A 24 7.64 -2.72 -10.80
CA LEU A 24 6.36 -2.07 -10.99
C LEU A 24 6.52 -0.55 -11.19
N VAL A 25 7.43 0.08 -10.43
CA VAL A 25 7.70 1.53 -10.59
C VAL A 25 8.22 1.80 -12.00
N ARG A 26 9.20 1.02 -12.46
CA ARG A 26 9.74 1.14 -13.83
C ARG A 26 8.65 0.95 -14.89
N LEU A 27 7.85 -0.11 -14.78
CA LEU A 27 6.77 -0.40 -15.72
C LEU A 27 5.76 0.76 -15.82
N VAL A 28 5.36 1.33 -14.68
CA VAL A 28 4.44 2.48 -14.68
C VAL A 28 5.13 3.71 -15.25
N GLN A 29 6.36 4.01 -14.82
CA GLN A 29 7.12 5.16 -15.29
C GLN A 29 7.32 5.14 -16.82
N ASP A 30 7.66 3.99 -17.38
CA ASP A 30 8.01 3.84 -18.80
C ASP A 30 6.77 3.82 -19.72
N HIS A 31 5.61 3.38 -19.22
CA HIS A 31 4.45 3.10 -20.07
C HIS A 31 3.19 3.89 -19.74
N PHE A 32 3.10 4.56 -18.59
CA PHE A 32 1.86 5.22 -18.18
C PHE A 32 1.45 6.35 -19.13
N HIS A 33 2.41 7.17 -19.57
CA HIS A 33 2.13 8.22 -20.56
C HIS A 33 1.57 7.64 -21.87
N ARG A 34 2.21 6.58 -22.38
CA ARG A 34 1.74 5.90 -23.61
C ARG A 34 0.34 5.34 -23.44
N LEU A 35 0.04 4.74 -22.28
CA LEU A 35 -1.30 4.25 -21.97
C LEU A 35 -2.33 5.36 -22.07
N GLN A 36 -2.05 6.54 -21.50
CA GLN A 36 -2.96 7.69 -21.54
C GLN A 36 -3.27 8.14 -22.97
N THR A 37 -2.25 8.18 -23.84
CA THR A 37 -2.42 8.61 -25.24
C THR A 37 -3.31 7.67 -26.03
N VAL A 38 -3.17 6.35 -25.83
CA VAL A 38 -3.90 5.35 -26.65
C VAL A 38 -5.19 4.86 -26.00
N TYR A 39 -5.54 5.36 -24.80
CA TYR A 39 -6.61 4.78 -24.00
C TYR A 39 -7.98 4.88 -24.67
N ASP A 40 -8.34 6.07 -25.11
CA ASP A 40 -9.67 6.36 -25.65
C ASP A 40 -9.95 5.56 -26.91
N GLU A 41 -8.94 5.38 -27.77
CA GLU A 41 -9.07 4.61 -29.00
C GLU A 41 -9.11 3.09 -28.75
N ARG A 42 -8.23 2.57 -27.87
CA ARG A 42 -8.01 1.12 -27.75
C ARG A 42 -8.78 0.44 -26.65
N PHE A 43 -9.09 1.16 -25.57
CA PHE A 43 -9.57 0.56 -24.33
C PHE A 43 -10.92 1.11 -23.88
N ALA A 44 -11.28 2.35 -24.21
CA ALA A 44 -12.57 2.91 -23.83
C ALA A 44 -13.80 2.09 -24.30
N PRO A 45 -13.82 1.49 -25.52
CA PRO A 45 -14.95 0.66 -25.95
C PRO A 45 -15.23 -0.56 -25.07
N THR A 46 -14.21 -1.11 -24.41
CA THR A 46 -14.33 -2.33 -23.57
C THR A 46 -14.30 -2.03 -22.08
N HIS A 47 -13.57 -0.99 -21.65
CA HIS A 47 -13.32 -0.68 -20.25
C HIS A 47 -13.97 0.62 -19.76
N GLY A 48 -14.69 1.33 -20.64
CA GLY A 48 -15.29 2.62 -20.36
C GLY A 48 -14.28 3.77 -20.41
N ALA A 49 -14.80 5.00 -20.32
CA ALA A 49 -14.03 6.24 -20.44
C ALA A 49 -12.89 6.36 -19.41
N TRP A 50 -11.85 7.11 -19.77
CA TRP A 50 -10.72 7.38 -18.88
C TRP A 50 -11.19 8.06 -17.58
N ARG A 51 -10.76 7.51 -16.45
CA ARG A 51 -11.13 8.04 -15.12
C ARG A 51 -9.99 8.91 -14.57
N PRO A 52 -10.26 10.15 -14.12
CA PRO A 52 -9.23 11.04 -13.57
C PRO A 52 -8.40 10.43 -12.43
N VAL A 53 -9.03 9.58 -11.61
CA VAL A 53 -8.38 8.85 -10.50
C VAL A 53 -7.19 7.99 -10.95
N VAL A 54 -7.16 7.53 -12.21
CA VAL A 54 -6.07 6.70 -12.73
C VAL A 54 -4.77 7.50 -12.81
N ARG A 55 -4.83 8.74 -13.30
CA ARG A 55 -3.70 9.69 -13.31
C ARG A 55 -3.25 10.00 -11.89
N GLU A 56 -4.19 10.41 -11.04
CA GLU A 56 -3.89 10.77 -9.65
C GLU A 56 -3.18 9.64 -8.89
N VAL A 57 -3.64 8.40 -9.05
CA VAL A 57 -3.04 7.24 -8.39
C VAL A 57 -1.65 6.91 -8.93
N ALA A 58 -1.46 6.98 -10.24
CA ALA A 58 -0.16 6.72 -10.86
C ALA A 58 0.88 7.76 -10.45
N ASP A 59 0.54 9.05 -10.49
CA ASP A 59 1.44 10.14 -10.12
C ASP A 59 1.84 10.03 -8.63
N LYS A 60 0.86 9.80 -7.75
CA LYS A 60 1.13 9.56 -6.31
C LYS A 60 1.97 8.31 -6.09
N PHE A 61 1.79 7.27 -6.88
CA PHE A 61 2.57 6.04 -6.79
C PHE A 61 4.03 6.25 -7.20
N LEU A 62 4.28 6.96 -8.31
CA LEU A 62 5.62 7.29 -8.78
C LEU A 62 6.36 8.22 -7.79
N ALA A 63 5.63 9.10 -7.12
CA ALA A 63 6.18 9.95 -6.06
C ALA A 63 6.45 9.22 -4.72
N CYS A 64 5.93 8.01 -4.54
CA CYS A 64 5.91 7.33 -3.25
C CYS A 64 7.30 6.88 -2.80
N GLY A 65 7.75 7.35 -1.63
CA GLY A 65 9.01 6.91 -1.03
C GLY A 65 10.25 7.52 -1.68
N VAL A 66 10.09 8.57 -2.48
CA VAL A 66 11.17 9.33 -3.12
C VAL A 66 11.38 10.62 -2.34
N LEU A 67 12.63 10.90 -1.93
CA LEU A 67 12.96 12.07 -1.11
C LEU A 67 12.69 13.40 -1.84
N ASP A 68 12.93 13.43 -3.16
CA ASP A 68 12.70 14.62 -4.00
C ASP A 68 11.21 15.05 -4.04
N HIS A 69 10.30 14.14 -3.70
CA HIS A 69 8.86 14.40 -3.59
C HIS A 69 8.40 14.70 -2.16
N GLY A 70 9.34 14.93 -1.24
CA GLY A 70 9.08 15.36 0.13
C GLY A 70 9.40 14.30 1.18
N PHE A 71 9.83 14.79 2.34
CA PHE A 71 10.23 13.95 3.47
C PHE A 71 9.97 14.65 4.80
N ALA A 72 9.86 13.86 5.87
CA ALA A 72 9.98 14.32 7.24
C ALA A 72 11.40 14.04 7.74
N ARG A 73 12.05 15.04 8.37
CA ARG A 73 13.29 14.82 9.13
C ARG A 73 12.90 14.44 10.55
N ILE A 74 13.31 13.26 10.98
CA ILE A 74 13.04 12.75 12.33
C ILE A 74 14.35 12.81 13.10
N ARG A 75 14.36 13.55 14.20
CA ARG A 75 15.51 13.70 15.10
C ARG A 75 15.14 13.15 16.47
N CYS A 76 16.08 12.50 17.13
CA CYS A 76 15.95 12.19 18.55
C CYS A 76 16.22 13.45 19.38
N ASP A 77 15.49 13.65 20.48
CA ASP A 77 15.69 14.81 21.36
C ASP A 77 16.86 14.62 22.32
N THR A 78 17.25 13.36 22.59
CA THR A 78 18.24 13.00 23.60
C THR A 78 19.56 12.48 23.01
N CYS A 79 19.63 12.23 21.71
CA CYS A 79 20.84 11.76 21.03
C CYS A 79 20.97 12.37 19.63
N PRO A 80 22.17 12.39 19.02
CA PRO A 80 22.40 13.02 17.71
C PRO A 80 21.84 12.22 16.53
N HIS A 81 21.06 11.16 16.78
CA HIS A 81 20.52 10.31 15.72
C HIS A 81 19.41 11.04 14.95
N GLU A 82 19.53 11.06 13.63
CA GLU A 82 18.53 11.58 12.72
C GLU A 82 18.41 10.76 11.44
N TYR A 83 17.23 10.77 10.85
CA TYR A 83 17.00 10.17 9.55
C TYR A 83 15.88 10.88 8.78
N LEU A 84 15.92 10.73 7.46
CA LEU A 84 14.90 11.25 6.57
C LEU A 84 13.88 10.16 6.24
N LEU A 85 12.60 10.49 6.43
CA LEU A 85 11.48 9.63 6.10
C LEU A 85 10.73 10.20 4.89
N ALA A 86 10.91 9.57 3.73
CA ALA A 86 10.17 9.93 2.52
C ALA A 86 8.66 9.76 2.72
N PHE A 87 7.87 10.64 2.10
CA PHE A 87 6.41 10.55 2.16
C PHE A 87 5.85 9.34 1.41
N SER A 88 4.72 8.85 1.91
CA SER A 88 4.01 7.72 1.33
C SER A 88 2.78 8.19 0.56
N CYS A 89 2.44 7.50 -0.52
CA CYS A 89 1.26 7.86 -1.34
C CYS A 89 -0.07 7.63 -0.63
N LYS A 90 -0.07 6.87 0.48
CA LYS A 90 -1.26 6.46 1.25
C LYS A 90 -2.33 5.71 0.43
N GLY A 91 -2.03 5.35 -0.81
CA GLY A 91 -2.93 4.65 -1.72
C GLY A 91 -3.38 3.28 -1.19
N ARG A 92 -4.50 2.78 -1.71
CA ARG A 92 -5.01 1.44 -1.41
C ARG A 92 -4.73 0.51 -2.60
N TYR A 93 -4.26 -0.70 -2.31
CA TYR A 93 -4.03 -1.82 -3.23
C TYR A 93 -2.97 -1.63 -4.33
N PHE A 94 -2.92 -0.49 -5.02
CA PHE A 94 -2.03 -0.29 -6.16
C PHE A 94 -0.54 -0.19 -5.77
N CYS A 95 -0.21 0.57 -4.72
CA CYS A 95 1.15 0.68 -4.21
C CYS A 95 1.44 -0.49 -3.25
N PRO A 96 2.30 -1.47 -3.61
CA PRO A 96 2.59 -2.62 -2.75
C PRO A 96 3.20 -2.19 -1.42
N SER A 97 4.04 -1.14 -1.47
CA SER A 97 4.73 -0.61 -0.31
C SER A 97 3.80 -0.01 0.74
N CYS A 98 2.81 0.78 0.32
CA CYS A 98 1.81 1.36 1.21
C CYS A 98 0.78 0.32 1.65
N HIS A 99 0.44 -0.62 0.78
CA HIS A 99 -0.47 -1.71 1.12
C HIS A 99 0.13 -2.62 2.21
N ALA A 100 1.40 -3.02 2.07
CA ALA A 100 2.11 -3.80 3.07
C ALA A 100 2.21 -3.08 4.43
N LYS A 101 2.53 -1.77 4.42
CA LYS A 101 2.51 -0.97 5.66
C LYS A 101 1.13 -0.96 6.31
N ARG A 102 0.07 -0.78 5.52
CA ARG A 102 -1.30 -0.80 6.03
C ARG A 102 -1.66 -2.17 6.60
N LEU A 103 -1.27 -3.26 5.94
CA LEU A 103 -1.54 -4.61 6.42
C LEU A 103 -0.84 -4.88 7.75
N ALA A 104 0.43 -4.49 7.90
CA ALA A 104 1.16 -4.64 9.17
C ALA A 104 0.53 -3.84 10.31
N LEU A 105 0.10 -2.60 10.05
CA LEU A 105 -0.62 -1.80 11.05
C LEU A 105 -1.98 -2.41 11.41
N TRP A 106 -2.66 -2.97 10.41
CA TRP A 106 -3.95 -3.63 10.59
C TRP A 106 -3.81 -4.92 11.39
N GLU A 107 -2.79 -5.72 11.11
CA GLU A 107 -2.44 -6.94 11.84
C GLU A 107 -2.18 -6.64 13.32
N HIS A 108 -1.37 -5.61 13.61
CA HIS A 108 -1.12 -5.20 14.98
C HIS A 108 -2.40 -4.76 15.72
N TRP A 109 -3.27 -4.02 15.05
CA TRP A 109 -4.55 -3.62 15.62
C TRP A 109 -5.48 -4.82 15.85
N LEU A 110 -5.53 -5.76 14.90
CA LEU A 110 -6.32 -6.99 15.03
C LEU A 110 -5.91 -7.78 16.26
N ASP A 111 -4.61 -7.99 16.45
CA ASP A 111 -4.05 -8.72 17.58
C ASP A 111 -4.35 -8.02 18.91
N ALA A 112 -4.14 -6.70 18.98
CA ALA A 112 -4.30 -5.93 20.21
C ALA A 112 -5.77 -5.69 20.61
N THR A 113 -6.71 -5.67 19.65
CA THR A 113 -8.07 -5.15 19.89
C THR A 113 -9.17 -6.16 19.61
N LEU A 114 -9.04 -7.00 18.59
CA LEU A 114 -10.16 -7.78 18.06
C LEU A 114 -10.02 -9.28 18.32
N LEU A 115 -8.82 -9.85 18.16
CA LEU A 115 -8.61 -11.28 18.20
C LEU A 115 -8.47 -11.77 19.65
N ALA A 116 -9.36 -12.66 20.06
CA ALA A 116 -9.17 -13.43 21.28
C ALA A 116 -7.97 -14.39 21.13
N PRO A 117 -7.26 -14.75 22.22
CA PRO A 117 -6.08 -15.62 22.20
C PRO A 117 -6.48 -17.09 22.03
N VAL A 118 -7.13 -17.41 20.91
CA VAL A 118 -7.60 -18.74 20.52
C VAL A 118 -7.16 -19.03 19.08
N PRO A 119 -7.05 -20.30 18.66
CA PRO A 119 -6.75 -20.62 17.27
C PRO A 119 -7.82 -20.08 16.32
N HIS A 120 -7.42 -19.25 15.36
CA HIS A 120 -8.30 -18.69 14.34
C HIS A 120 -8.17 -19.44 13.01
N ARG A 121 -9.28 -19.57 12.28
CA ARG A 121 -9.28 -20.10 10.91
C ARG A 121 -9.85 -19.07 9.94
N GLN A 122 -9.05 -18.63 8.99
CA GLN A 122 -9.53 -17.76 7.91
C GLN A 122 -10.44 -18.56 6.96
N VAL A 123 -11.66 -18.07 6.76
CA VAL A 123 -12.60 -18.61 5.77
C VAL A 123 -12.90 -17.53 4.74
N VAL A 124 -12.63 -17.84 3.47
CA VAL A 124 -12.93 -16.94 2.35
C VAL A 124 -14.18 -17.44 1.64
N LEU A 125 -15.26 -16.66 1.69
CA LEU A 125 -16.47 -16.94 0.94
C LEU A 125 -16.40 -16.25 -0.42
N THR A 126 -16.43 -17.03 -1.50
CA THR A 126 -16.42 -16.50 -2.87
C THR A 126 -17.78 -16.62 -3.52
N ILE A 127 -18.16 -15.60 -4.30
CA ILE A 127 -19.37 -15.66 -5.13
C ILE A 127 -19.05 -16.43 -6.42
N PRO A 128 -19.78 -17.52 -6.73
CA PRO A 128 -19.61 -18.27 -7.98
C PRO A 128 -19.72 -17.35 -9.19
N LYS A 129 -18.90 -17.58 -10.23
CA LYS A 129 -18.82 -16.67 -11.40
C LYS A 129 -20.19 -16.39 -12.02
N ARG A 130 -21.05 -17.41 -12.13
CA ARG A 130 -22.43 -17.30 -12.66
C ARG A 130 -23.36 -16.43 -11.82
N ARG A 131 -23.08 -16.30 -10.50
CA ARG A 131 -23.89 -15.50 -9.57
C ARG A 131 -23.44 -14.04 -9.47
N ARG A 132 -22.25 -13.69 -9.97
CA ARG A 132 -21.68 -12.33 -9.82
C ARG A 132 -22.53 -11.24 -10.46
N ALA A 133 -23.16 -11.51 -11.62
CA ALA A 133 -24.00 -10.54 -12.31
C ALA A 133 -25.16 -10.03 -11.43
N TYR A 134 -25.79 -10.92 -10.64
CA TYR A 134 -26.89 -10.57 -9.74
C TYR A 134 -26.45 -9.80 -8.48
N CYS A 135 -25.17 -9.89 -8.11
CA CYS A 135 -24.62 -9.20 -6.93
C CYS A 135 -24.01 -7.83 -7.28
N LEU A 136 -23.96 -7.45 -8.56
CA LEU A 136 -23.44 -6.16 -9.01
C LEU A 136 -24.52 -5.08 -9.12
N ASP A 137 -25.79 -5.47 -9.12
CA ASP A 137 -26.94 -4.61 -9.46
C ASP A 137 -27.34 -3.60 -8.35
N ARG A 138 -26.80 -3.74 -7.13
CA ARG A 138 -27.09 -2.85 -5.99
C ARG A 138 -25.88 -2.05 -5.49
N ARG A 139 -25.04 -1.57 -6.40
CA ARG A 139 -24.03 -0.55 -6.06
C ARG A 139 -24.58 0.83 -6.41
N ARG A 140 -25.54 1.32 -5.63
CA ARG A 140 -25.85 2.76 -5.53
C ARG A 140 -25.17 3.30 -4.27
#